data_AF-A0A914X885-F1
#
_entry.id   AF-A0A914X885-F1
#
_cell.length_a   1.000
_cell.length_b   1.000
_cell.length_c   1.000
_cell.angle_alpha   90.00
_cell.angle_beta   90.00
_cell.angle_gamma   90.00
#
_symmetry.space_group_name_H-M   'P 1'
#
loop_
_entity.id
_entity.type
_entity.pdbx_description
1 polymer ?
#
loop_
_entity_poly.entity_id
_entity_poly.type
_entity_poly.pdbx_seq_one_letter_code
_entity_poly.pdbx_strand_id
1 'polypeptide(L)'
;MPASAWYSAEEYCESHYSAGFLASIRNAFETSYIQNLLRNSPLSTDVWIGGFRTADSPFQWTDGEPFSYTQFAPGQPDPSGSCIQICSKDRPGCRLGQWKTTPCSGVTSSFFCEYDGSGLSTTMLPSSSTLFSSTLPPFYPCIRDVLILMDNSIGVQNKDNYIYQVMFISLTLINGWTVSPSQIEANPAVYSGNLHNFLELGSFSFENVDELRHATNAAATLFGANDPPSIKVGLQAATMNTEVNGWRRGVPRVTLLFTSSSDPVDVTAALPYAAQLKSNGSSLIVVGMGPRVTASILSPIASGSSFLFTQPYFNVFLNDTTLANQINNAICATPPTTMPTTTSVSTTTTLLPSYPCMRDVLILVDVSIGLRSQTNFDSQIVFITAALISSGWTVSTLQLEANPVGYEKGNYVPQGSFGYNSAEELKETLQTMYWLQDDPSIAYGLEEVANDHNLGWRAGVPRVVLLFTSTSDLADVAQAQQYSDQLKNSNHTIIVVGMGPAADKTVLSQLASGAINTFTSDFGTLATNNALAAQLNAAICRVNSI
;
A
#
# COMPACT_ATOMS: atom_id res chain seq x y z
N MET A 1 2.46 31.54 8.13
CA MET A 1 2.48 32.88 7.49
C MET A 1 1.28 33.68 7.98
N PRO A 2 1.32 35.03 8.01
CA PRO A 2 0.18 35.84 8.44
C PRO A 2 -1.04 35.58 7.55
N ALA A 3 -2.22 35.42 8.16
CA ALA A 3 -3.44 35.13 7.42
C ALA A 3 -3.77 36.23 6.42
N SER A 4 -3.99 35.86 5.15
CA SER A 4 -4.15 36.79 4.03
C SER A 4 -5.33 36.36 3.14
N ALA A 5 -5.86 37.31 2.35
CA ALA A 5 -6.78 36.99 1.27
C ALA A 5 -6.04 36.23 0.15
N TRP A 6 -6.77 35.46 -0.67
CA TRP A 6 -6.14 34.53 -1.62
C TRP A 6 -5.16 35.22 -2.57
N TYR A 7 -5.56 36.33 -3.21
CA TYR A 7 -4.66 37.07 -4.11
C TYR A 7 -3.42 37.64 -3.39
N SER A 8 -3.56 38.11 -2.15
CA SER A 8 -2.43 38.60 -1.35
C SER A 8 -1.54 37.47 -0.85
N ALA A 9 -2.09 36.26 -0.68
CA ALA A 9 -1.33 35.06 -0.33
C ALA A 9 -0.51 34.57 -1.53
N GLU A 10 -1.07 34.60 -2.73
CA GLU A 10 -0.35 34.34 -3.98
C GLU A 10 0.81 35.33 -4.17
N GLU A 11 0.51 36.63 -4.12
CA GLU A 11 1.52 37.69 -4.24
C GLU A 11 2.61 37.55 -3.16
N TYR A 12 2.26 37.09 -1.96
CA TYR A 12 3.24 36.80 -0.92
C TYR A 12 4.21 35.69 -1.35
N CYS A 13 3.69 34.58 -1.89
CA CYS A 13 4.52 33.47 -2.34
C CYS A 13 5.45 33.90 -3.50
N GLU A 14 4.90 34.62 -4.49
CA GLU A 14 5.65 35.13 -5.64
C GLU A 14 6.74 36.14 -5.26
N SER A 15 6.47 36.99 -4.27
CA SER A 15 7.40 38.06 -3.86
C SER A 15 8.49 37.59 -2.88
N HIS A 16 8.24 36.54 -2.11
CA HIS A 16 9.16 36.08 -1.07
C HIS A 16 9.99 34.86 -1.46
N TYR A 17 9.57 34.11 -2.48
CA TYR A 17 10.26 32.90 -2.92
C TYR A 17 10.49 32.90 -4.44
N SER A 18 11.68 32.47 -4.86
CA SER A 18 11.99 32.34 -6.28
C SER A 18 11.14 31.24 -6.90
N ALA A 19 10.41 31.55 -7.97
CA ALA A 19 9.39 30.67 -8.55
C ALA A 19 8.38 30.18 -7.51
N GLY A 20 8.00 31.06 -6.58
CA GLY A 20 7.03 30.78 -5.53
C GLY A 20 5.59 31.01 -5.97
N PHE A 21 4.71 30.06 -5.69
CA PHE A 21 3.27 30.15 -5.93
C PHE A 21 2.53 29.60 -4.71
N LEU A 22 1.22 29.85 -4.59
CA LEU A 22 0.44 29.02 -3.68
C LEU A 22 0.49 27.57 -4.15
N ALA A 23 0.65 26.65 -3.19
CA ALA A 23 0.93 25.25 -3.48
C ALA A 23 -0.11 24.62 -4.40
N SER A 24 0.35 23.88 -5.42
CA SER A 24 -0.49 22.96 -6.17
C SER A 24 -0.56 21.62 -5.45
N ILE A 25 -1.62 20.84 -5.72
CA ILE A 25 -1.74 19.47 -5.21
C ILE A 25 -2.08 18.56 -6.38
N ARG A 26 -1.07 17.85 -6.86
CA ARG A 26 -1.07 17.11 -8.13
C ARG A 26 -1.30 15.62 -7.94
N ASN A 27 -1.20 15.11 -6.71
CA ASN A 27 -1.40 13.70 -6.39
C ASN A 27 -1.70 13.48 -4.90
N ALA A 28 -2.06 12.24 -4.56
CA ALA A 28 -2.37 11.84 -3.19
C ALA A 28 -1.15 11.89 -2.23
N PHE A 29 0.08 11.88 -2.73
CA PHE A 29 1.29 12.03 -1.90
C PHE A 29 1.43 13.46 -1.38
N GLU A 30 1.24 14.46 -2.24
CA GLU A 30 1.22 15.88 -1.85
C GLU A 30 0.06 16.17 -0.87
N THR A 31 -1.11 15.57 -1.08
CA THR A 31 -2.20 15.56 -0.08
C THR A 31 -1.72 15.04 1.27
N SER A 32 -1.07 13.87 1.29
CA SER A 32 -0.63 13.22 2.53
C SER A 32 0.43 14.05 3.25
N TYR A 33 1.35 14.66 2.49
CA TYR A 33 2.33 15.60 3.00
C TYR A 33 1.66 16.80 3.68
N ILE A 34 0.72 17.46 3.00
CA ILE A 34 0.00 18.61 3.56
C ILE A 34 -0.87 18.19 4.76
N GLN A 35 -1.54 17.04 4.71
CA GLN A 35 -2.31 16.51 5.85
C GLN A 35 -1.42 16.35 7.09
N ASN A 36 -0.18 15.84 6.92
CA ASN A 36 0.76 15.69 8.03
C ASN A 36 1.24 17.04 8.59
N LEU A 37 1.46 18.04 7.73
CA LEU A 37 1.73 19.41 8.17
C LEU A 37 0.55 19.98 8.99
N LEU A 38 -0.68 19.72 8.56
CA LEU A 38 -1.89 20.22 9.20
C LEU A 38 -2.22 19.51 10.53
N ARG A 39 -2.01 18.19 10.65
CA ARG A 39 -2.27 17.42 11.89
C ARG A 39 -1.49 17.96 13.08
N ASN A 40 -0.25 18.38 12.84
CA ASN A 40 0.65 18.88 13.87
C ASN A 40 0.59 20.41 14.03
N SER A 41 -0.36 21.06 13.36
CA SER A 41 -0.48 22.51 13.32
C SER A 41 -1.55 23.03 14.29
N PRO A 42 -1.31 24.14 15.00
CA PRO A 42 -2.31 24.76 15.87
C PRO A 42 -3.43 25.48 15.12
N LEU A 43 -3.48 25.40 13.78
CA LEU A 43 -4.44 26.11 12.94
C LEU A 43 -5.89 25.75 13.28
N SER A 44 -6.76 26.76 13.26
CA SER A 44 -8.20 26.63 13.48
C SER A 44 -9.03 26.92 12.22
N THR A 45 -8.41 27.48 11.19
CA THR A 45 -9.02 27.81 9.90
C THR A 45 -8.46 26.92 8.78
N ASP A 46 -9.22 26.78 7.69
CA ASP A 46 -8.82 26.04 6.50
C ASP A 46 -7.80 26.85 5.70
N VAL A 47 -6.92 26.20 4.95
CA VAL A 47 -5.68 26.82 4.44
C VAL A 47 -5.77 27.04 2.94
N TRP A 48 -5.34 28.20 2.43
CA TRP A 48 -5.35 28.47 0.99
C TRP A 48 -4.29 27.63 0.25
N ILE A 49 -4.66 27.21 -0.96
CA ILE A 49 -3.79 26.58 -1.97
C ILE A 49 -4.03 27.25 -3.33
N GLY A 50 -3.18 26.98 -4.33
CA GLY A 50 -3.12 27.72 -5.60
C GLY A 50 -4.25 27.43 -6.59
N GLY A 51 -5.22 26.60 -6.22
CA GLY A 51 -6.30 26.22 -7.11
C GLY A 51 -7.34 27.34 -7.23
N PHE A 52 -7.61 27.78 -8.46
CA PHE A 52 -8.62 28.80 -8.75
C PHE A 52 -9.33 28.56 -10.08
N ARG A 53 -10.49 29.21 -10.27
CA ARG A 53 -11.21 29.26 -11.55
C ARG A 53 -11.69 30.67 -11.86
N THR A 54 -12.02 30.92 -13.12
CA THR A 54 -12.74 32.13 -13.55
C THR A 54 -14.14 31.76 -14.03
N ALA A 55 -14.99 32.75 -14.33
CA ALA A 55 -16.36 32.49 -14.78
C ALA A 55 -16.42 31.64 -16.08
N ASP A 56 -15.39 31.76 -16.93
CA ASP A 56 -15.35 31.15 -18.26
C ASP A 56 -14.35 30.00 -18.37
N SER A 57 -13.67 29.61 -17.29
CA SER A 57 -12.58 28.61 -17.30
C SER A 57 -12.73 27.60 -16.16
N PRO A 58 -12.40 26.31 -16.39
CA PRO A 58 -12.30 25.32 -15.31
C PRO A 58 -11.20 25.69 -14.30
N PHE A 59 -11.14 24.93 -13.21
CA PHE A 59 -10.07 25.09 -12.22
C PHE A 59 -8.69 24.84 -12.83
N GLN A 60 -7.73 25.64 -12.39
CA GLN A 60 -6.32 25.59 -12.76
C GLN A 60 -5.46 25.96 -11.55
N TRP A 61 -4.18 25.59 -11.60
CA TRP A 61 -3.17 26.00 -10.61
C TRP A 61 -2.50 27.31 -11.03
N THR A 62 -2.05 28.12 -10.07
CA THR A 62 -1.35 29.38 -10.33
C THR A 62 0.06 29.19 -10.89
N ASP A 63 0.69 28.06 -10.59
CA ASP A 63 2.01 27.66 -11.11
C ASP A 63 1.97 27.12 -12.56
N GLY A 64 0.77 26.91 -13.12
CA GLY A 64 0.58 26.37 -14.46
C GLY A 64 0.65 24.85 -14.57
N GLU A 65 0.75 24.12 -13.45
CA GLU A 65 0.74 22.67 -13.43
C GLU A 65 -0.63 22.10 -13.86
N PRO A 66 -0.71 20.84 -14.34
CA PRO A 66 -1.97 20.23 -14.74
C PRO A 66 -2.97 20.06 -13.58
N PHE A 67 -4.21 20.51 -13.77
CA PHE A 67 -5.30 20.31 -12.81
C PHE A 67 -6.02 18.96 -13.03
N SER A 68 -5.33 17.85 -12.79
CA SER A 68 -5.83 16.48 -13.05
C SER A 68 -6.25 15.71 -11.79
N TYR A 69 -5.72 16.08 -10.63
CA TYR A 69 -6.06 15.49 -9.34
C TYR A 69 -7.04 16.37 -8.58
N THR A 70 -8.05 15.77 -7.95
CA THR A 70 -9.03 16.51 -7.15
C THR A 70 -9.39 15.78 -5.87
N GLN A 71 -9.56 16.53 -4.78
CA GLN A 71 -9.99 15.98 -3.50
C GLN A 71 -11.08 16.85 -2.86
N PHE A 72 -12.03 17.31 -3.68
CA PHE A 72 -13.17 18.09 -3.20
C PHE A 72 -13.97 17.33 -2.14
N ALA A 73 -14.36 18.05 -1.10
CA ALA A 73 -15.25 17.53 -0.06
C ALA A 73 -16.66 17.28 -0.63
N PRO A 74 -17.48 16.46 0.04
CA PRO A 74 -18.87 16.23 -0.39
C PRO A 74 -19.63 17.56 -0.56
N GLY A 75 -20.23 17.76 -1.74
CA GLY A 75 -20.96 19.00 -2.08
C GLY A 75 -20.08 20.16 -2.60
N GLN A 76 -18.78 19.93 -2.83
CA GLN A 76 -17.86 20.86 -3.47
C GLN A 76 -17.50 20.36 -4.90
N PRO A 77 -17.12 21.24 -5.83
CA PRO A 77 -16.98 22.69 -5.70
C PRO A 77 -18.33 23.42 -5.63
N ASP A 78 -18.45 24.39 -4.71
CA ASP A 78 -19.59 25.30 -4.64
C ASP A 78 -19.52 26.37 -5.74
N PRO A 79 -20.58 26.59 -6.54
CA PRO A 79 -20.62 27.62 -7.59
C PRO A 79 -20.27 29.04 -7.12
N SER A 80 -20.50 29.38 -5.85
CA SER A 80 -20.24 30.70 -5.27
C SER A 80 -18.77 30.93 -4.90
N GLY A 81 -17.95 29.87 -4.87
CA GLY A 81 -16.51 29.94 -4.61
C GLY A 81 -15.69 29.85 -5.90
N SER A 82 -14.54 30.54 -5.94
CA SER A 82 -13.63 30.50 -7.10
C SER A 82 -12.18 30.19 -6.74
N CYS A 83 -11.83 30.13 -5.46
CA CYS A 83 -10.51 29.77 -4.96
C CYS A 83 -10.60 28.62 -3.96
N ILE A 84 -9.56 27.80 -3.85
CA ILE A 84 -9.60 26.55 -3.08
C ILE A 84 -8.93 26.72 -1.71
N GLN A 85 -9.59 26.21 -0.66
CA GLN A 85 -9.00 25.95 0.65
C GLN A 85 -8.95 24.45 0.92
N ILE A 86 -7.87 24.01 1.55
CA ILE A 86 -7.75 22.69 2.13
C ILE A 86 -8.24 22.70 3.59
N CYS A 87 -9.08 21.73 3.93
CA CYS A 87 -9.65 21.61 5.26
C CYS A 87 -8.60 21.17 6.26
N SER A 88 -8.42 21.96 7.32
CA SER A 88 -7.31 21.77 8.27
C SER A 88 -7.60 20.77 9.38
N LYS A 89 -8.87 20.35 9.53
CA LYS A 89 -9.36 19.39 10.54
C LYS A 89 -10.60 18.66 10.04
N ASP A 90 -10.91 17.52 10.63
CA ASP A 90 -12.15 16.79 10.35
C ASP A 90 -13.37 17.54 10.89
N ARG A 91 -14.34 17.81 10.01
CA ARG A 91 -15.63 18.45 10.33
C ARG A 91 -16.75 17.87 9.47
N PRO A 92 -18.02 17.98 9.89
CA PRO A 92 -19.15 17.64 9.02
C PRO A 92 -19.05 18.40 7.70
N GLY A 93 -19.08 17.68 6.57
CA GLY A 93 -18.99 18.26 5.22
C GLY A 93 -17.58 18.60 4.74
N CYS A 94 -16.53 18.41 5.55
CA CYS A 94 -15.15 18.49 5.07
C CYS A 94 -14.16 17.77 6.00
N ARG A 95 -13.50 16.72 5.50
CA ARG A 95 -12.45 15.99 6.24
C ARG A 95 -11.08 16.65 6.04
N LEU A 96 -10.16 16.38 6.95
CA LEU A 96 -8.77 16.83 6.86
C LEU A 96 -8.17 16.52 5.47
N GLY A 97 -7.59 17.54 4.83
CA GLY A 97 -6.98 17.41 3.51
C GLY A 97 -7.95 17.46 2.32
N GLN A 98 -9.26 17.43 2.55
CA GLN A 98 -10.25 17.66 1.48
C GLN A 98 -10.36 19.14 1.12
N TRP A 99 -10.85 19.42 -0.08
CA TRP A 99 -10.89 20.76 -0.64
C TRP A 99 -12.29 21.34 -0.61
N LYS A 100 -12.37 22.64 -0.40
CA LYS A 100 -13.60 23.42 -0.56
C LYS A 100 -13.33 24.69 -1.32
N THR A 101 -14.34 25.22 -1.99
CA THR A 101 -14.24 26.49 -2.70
C THR A 101 -14.76 27.64 -1.84
N THR A 102 -14.02 28.73 -1.83
CA THR A 102 -14.32 29.95 -1.07
C THR A 102 -14.16 31.17 -2.00
N PRO A 103 -14.87 32.29 -1.78
CA PRO A 103 -14.56 33.54 -2.48
C PRO A 103 -13.10 33.95 -2.28
N CYS A 104 -12.42 34.31 -3.37
CA CYS A 104 -10.99 34.67 -3.35
C CYS A 104 -10.70 35.96 -2.56
N SER A 105 -11.73 36.77 -2.32
CA SER A 105 -11.66 38.05 -1.61
C SER A 105 -12.62 38.07 -0.43
N GLY A 106 -12.31 38.89 0.58
CA GLY A 106 -13.16 39.06 1.77
C GLY A 106 -12.98 37.96 2.84
N VAL A 107 -12.20 36.92 2.57
CA VAL A 107 -11.81 35.89 3.54
C VAL A 107 -10.29 35.91 3.70
N THR A 108 -9.80 35.96 4.94
CA THR A 108 -8.38 35.83 5.24
C THR A 108 -8.10 34.48 5.90
N SER A 109 -7.02 33.82 5.48
CA SER A 109 -6.58 32.57 6.10
C SER A 109 -5.08 32.32 5.92
N SER A 110 -4.54 31.39 6.69
CA SER A 110 -3.21 30.83 6.43
C SER A 110 -3.16 30.17 5.06
N PHE A 111 -1.96 30.00 4.52
CA PHE A 111 -1.73 29.51 3.16
C PHE A 111 -0.42 28.74 3.07
N PHE A 112 -0.30 27.87 2.06
CA PHE A 112 0.92 27.15 1.73
C PHE A 112 1.56 27.74 0.47
N CYS A 113 2.84 28.08 0.54
CA CYS A 113 3.64 28.38 -0.65
C CYS A 113 4.42 27.14 -1.07
N GLU A 114 4.50 26.94 -2.37
CA GLU A 114 5.42 26.01 -3.03
C GLU A 114 6.44 26.83 -3.82
N TYR A 115 7.71 26.43 -3.78
CA TYR A 115 8.80 27.15 -4.43
C TYR A 115 10.01 26.25 -4.65
N ASP A 116 10.86 26.60 -5.60
CA ASP A 116 12.11 25.87 -5.84
C ASP A 116 13.13 26.16 -4.71
N GLY A 117 13.68 25.09 -4.11
CA GLY A 117 14.62 25.15 -2.98
C GLY A 117 15.96 25.81 -3.31
N SER A 118 16.22 26.14 -4.57
CA SER A 118 17.40 26.85 -5.06
C SER A 118 17.52 28.30 -4.55
N GLY A 119 16.45 28.88 -3.99
CA GLY A 119 16.39 30.28 -3.52
C GLY A 119 16.70 30.54 -2.04
N LEU A 120 16.98 29.53 -1.20
CA LEU A 120 17.34 29.77 0.20
C LEU A 120 18.80 30.20 0.32
N SER A 121 19.01 31.52 0.43
CA SER A 121 20.30 32.20 0.65
C SER A 121 21.13 31.54 1.77
N THR A 122 22.17 30.84 1.35
CA THR A 122 23.22 30.16 2.12
C THR A 122 24.13 31.13 2.88
N THR A 123 23.64 31.72 3.97
CA THR A 123 24.46 32.60 4.83
C THR A 123 25.02 31.95 6.10
N MET A 124 24.90 30.62 6.28
CA MET A 124 25.47 29.94 7.46
C MET A 124 26.10 28.57 7.19
N LEU A 125 26.91 28.42 6.15
CA LEU A 125 27.87 27.30 6.07
C LEU A 125 29.23 27.84 5.62
N PRO A 126 30.32 27.62 6.38
CA PRO A 126 31.63 28.10 6.01
C PRO A 126 32.07 27.35 4.75
N SER A 127 32.45 28.14 3.74
CA SER A 127 33.06 27.67 2.51
C SER A 127 34.43 27.07 2.80
N SER A 128 34.53 25.74 2.74
CA SER A 128 35.78 25.05 2.46
C SER A 128 35.75 24.61 1.01
N SER A 129 36.36 25.44 0.17
CA SER A 129 36.77 25.11 -1.18
C SER A 129 37.87 24.04 -1.13
N THR A 130 37.49 22.79 -1.36
CA THR A 130 38.44 21.78 -1.82
C THR A 130 37.98 21.24 -3.17
N LEU A 131 38.82 21.53 -4.16
CA LEU A 131 38.75 21.15 -5.57
C LEU A 131 38.13 19.76 -5.77
N PHE A 132 37.01 19.70 -6.49
CA PHE A 132 36.46 18.44 -6.99
C PHE A 132 37.46 17.81 -7.96
N SER A 133 37.93 16.62 -7.59
CA SER A 133 38.63 15.69 -8.47
C SER A 133 37.70 15.33 -9.64
N SER A 134 38.20 15.47 -10.87
CA SER A 134 37.50 15.23 -12.14
C SER A 134 37.31 13.75 -12.49
N THR A 135 37.31 12.86 -11.49
CA THR A 135 36.96 11.46 -11.69
C THR A 135 35.44 11.34 -11.68
N LEU A 136 34.85 11.12 -12.86
CA LEU A 136 33.45 10.72 -12.99
C LEU A 136 33.14 9.61 -11.97
N PRO A 137 32.01 9.66 -11.24
CA PRO A 137 31.65 8.62 -10.31
C PRO A 137 31.64 7.25 -11.01
N PRO A 138 32.05 6.16 -10.34
CA PRO A 138 32.03 4.82 -10.93
C PRO A 138 30.60 4.48 -11.40
N PHE A 139 30.49 4.09 -12.67
CA PHE A 139 29.24 3.75 -13.33
C PHE A 139 28.88 2.28 -13.06
N TYR A 140 27.67 2.02 -12.59
CA TYR A 140 27.17 0.69 -12.26
C TYR A 140 26.00 0.27 -13.17
N PRO A 141 26.25 -0.14 -14.43
CA PRO A 141 25.19 -0.51 -15.36
C PRO A 141 24.72 -1.94 -15.08
N CYS A 142 23.82 -2.09 -14.10
CA CYS A 142 23.13 -3.34 -13.89
C CYS A 142 21.62 -3.09 -13.78
N ILE A 143 20.85 -3.99 -14.41
CA ILE A 143 19.39 -3.95 -14.33
C ILE A 143 18.98 -4.63 -13.04
N ARG A 144 18.51 -3.84 -12.07
CA ARG A 144 18.16 -4.30 -10.73
C ARG A 144 16.99 -3.53 -10.19
N ASP A 145 16.19 -4.21 -9.39
CA ASP A 145 15.25 -3.55 -8.50
C ASP A 145 15.80 -3.64 -7.09
N VAL A 146 15.84 -2.51 -6.38
CA VAL A 146 16.41 -2.42 -5.03
C VAL A 146 15.41 -1.86 -4.02
N LEU A 147 14.95 -2.67 -3.08
CA LEU A 147 14.25 -2.18 -1.88
C LEU A 147 15.28 -1.80 -0.83
N ILE A 148 15.30 -0.53 -0.41
CA ILE A 148 16.25 -0.01 0.58
C ILE A 148 15.52 0.16 1.91
N LEU A 149 15.86 -0.65 2.91
CA LEU A 149 15.28 -0.61 4.25
C LEU A 149 16.20 0.16 5.20
N MET A 150 15.71 1.29 5.72
CA MET A 150 16.43 2.18 6.62
C MET A 150 15.91 2.04 8.05
N ASP A 151 16.78 1.64 8.97
CA ASP A 151 16.44 1.55 10.39
C ASP A 151 16.26 2.97 10.98
N ASN A 152 15.08 3.29 11.51
CA ASN A 152 14.81 4.54 12.23
C ASN A 152 14.53 4.35 13.74
N SER A 153 14.90 3.18 14.27
CA SER A 153 14.69 2.80 15.68
C SER A 153 15.64 3.53 16.64
N ILE A 154 15.40 3.34 17.95
CA ILE A 154 16.30 3.83 19.00
C ILE A 154 17.71 3.22 18.95
N GLY A 155 17.90 2.11 18.22
CA GLY A 155 19.21 1.47 18.05
C GLY A 155 20.21 2.32 17.26
N VAL A 156 19.72 3.26 16.44
CA VAL A 156 20.51 4.29 15.75
C VAL A 156 20.99 5.39 16.71
N GLN A 157 20.48 5.39 17.94
CA GLN A 157 20.87 6.21 19.11
C GLN A 157 20.41 7.67 19.06
N ASN A 158 20.66 8.40 17.97
CA ASN A 158 20.33 9.82 17.88
C ASN A 158 20.05 10.27 16.44
N LYS A 159 19.50 11.48 16.33
CA LYS A 159 19.08 12.06 15.05
C LYS A 159 20.25 12.25 14.08
N ASP A 160 21.42 12.63 14.58
CA ASP A 160 22.61 12.86 13.74
C ASP A 160 23.09 11.55 13.09
N ASN A 161 23.12 10.46 13.87
CA ASN A 161 23.45 9.12 13.36
C ASN A 161 22.48 8.65 12.28
N TYR A 162 21.19 8.93 12.47
CA TYR A 162 20.17 8.60 11.48
C TYR A 162 20.30 9.46 10.22
N ILE A 163 20.62 10.76 10.37
CA ILE A 163 20.95 11.64 9.25
C ILE A 163 22.18 11.12 8.50
N TYR A 164 23.23 10.64 9.18
CA TYR A 164 24.39 10.04 8.52
C TYR A 164 24.01 8.79 7.71
N GLN A 165 23.08 7.97 8.18
CA GLN A 165 22.54 6.85 7.40
C GLN A 165 21.84 7.35 6.12
N VAL A 166 20.89 8.27 6.28
CA VAL A 166 20.09 8.79 5.16
C VAL A 166 21.00 9.44 4.12
N MET A 167 21.95 10.27 4.57
CA MET A 167 22.90 10.97 3.72
C MET A 167 23.92 10.04 3.06
N PHE A 168 24.38 8.99 3.73
CA PHE A 168 25.21 7.96 3.08
C PHE A 168 24.48 7.34 1.89
N ILE A 169 23.21 6.97 2.06
CA ILE A 169 22.43 6.36 1.00
C ILE A 169 22.23 7.36 -0.15
N SER A 170 21.78 8.58 0.16
CA SER A 170 21.38 9.58 -0.82
C SER A 170 22.54 10.26 -1.56
N LEU A 171 23.68 10.48 -0.89
CA LEU A 171 24.82 11.23 -1.44
C LEU A 171 26.01 10.36 -1.83
N THR A 172 26.16 9.18 -1.23
CA THR A 172 27.36 8.35 -1.43
C THR A 172 27.04 7.05 -2.15
N LEU A 173 26.00 6.32 -1.73
CA LEU A 173 25.64 5.03 -2.30
C LEU A 173 25.03 5.16 -3.71
N ILE A 174 23.97 5.95 -3.84
CA ILE A 174 23.21 6.05 -5.10
C ILE A 174 23.81 7.03 -6.10
N ASN A 175 24.87 7.75 -5.73
CA ASN A 175 25.45 8.83 -6.56
C ASN A 175 25.95 8.36 -7.94
N GLY A 176 26.29 7.07 -8.09
CA GLY A 176 26.68 6.46 -9.36
C GLY A 176 25.56 5.68 -10.07
N TRP A 177 24.32 5.74 -9.57
CA TRP A 177 23.21 4.96 -10.13
C TRP A 177 22.60 5.65 -11.34
N THR A 178 22.25 4.84 -12.35
CA THR A 178 21.36 5.27 -13.42
C THR A 178 19.98 4.73 -13.11
N VAL A 179 19.11 5.61 -12.59
CA VAL A 179 17.73 5.25 -12.24
C VAL A 179 16.85 5.45 -13.47
N SER A 180 16.22 4.37 -13.95
CA SER A 180 15.25 4.40 -15.04
C SER A 180 14.56 3.03 -15.19
N PRO A 181 13.42 2.95 -15.92
CA PRO A 181 12.75 1.68 -16.23
C PRO A 181 13.59 0.63 -16.95
N SER A 182 14.75 1.00 -17.51
CA SER A 182 15.68 0.10 -18.22
C SER A 182 16.97 -0.21 -17.46
N GLN A 183 17.20 0.40 -16.29
CA GLN A 183 18.42 0.26 -15.49
C GLN A 183 18.07 -0.11 -14.05
N ILE A 184 18.53 0.65 -13.05
CA ILE A 184 18.15 0.43 -11.65
C ILE A 184 16.81 1.10 -11.38
N GLU A 185 15.91 0.42 -10.68
CA GLU A 185 14.80 1.06 -9.97
C GLU A 185 14.92 0.74 -8.49
N ALA A 186 14.47 1.66 -7.64
CA ALA A 186 14.59 1.47 -6.21
C ALA A 186 13.43 2.11 -5.45
N ASN A 187 13.14 1.54 -4.29
CA ASN A 187 12.17 2.08 -3.36
C ASN A 187 12.83 2.20 -1.96
N PRO A 188 13.03 3.42 -1.46
CA PRO A 188 13.46 3.64 -0.09
C PRO A 188 12.28 3.47 0.87
N ALA A 189 12.50 2.74 1.96
CA ALA A 189 11.54 2.55 3.03
C ALA A 189 12.22 2.66 4.40
N VAL A 190 11.48 3.12 5.40
CA VAL A 190 11.94 3.16 6.79
C VAL A 190 11.23 2.11 7.62
N TYR A 191 11.90 1.56 8.62
CA TYR A 191 11.32 0.60 9.54
C TYR A 191 11.90 0.73 10.96
N SER A 192 11.12 0.27 11.94
CA SER A 192 11.50 0.20 13.35
C SER A 192 11.12 -1.18 13.95
N GLY A 193 10.97 -1.26 15.27
CA GLY A 193 10.45 -2.43 15.98
C GLY A 193 8.94 -2.62 15.90
N ASN A 194 8.21 -1.69 15.28
CA ASN A 194 6.76 -1.75 15.13
C ASN A 194 6.39 -1.75 13.64
N LEU A 195 5.61 -2.74 13.22
CA LEU A 195 5.19 -2.89 11.82
C LEU A 195 4.36 -1.70 11.33
N HIS A 196 3.64 -1.01 12.22
CA HIS A 196 2.88 0.20 11.88
C HIS A 196 3.75 1.41 11.52
N ASN A 197 5.03 1.38 11.89
CA ASN A 197 5.99 2.43 11.59
C ASN A 197 6.82 2.11 10.33
N PHE A 198 6.48 1.02 9.63
CA PHE A 198 7.00 0.78 8.29
C PHE A 198 6.38 1.78 7.31
N LEU A 199 7.22 2.52 6.60
CA LEU A 199 6.77 3.50 5.63
C LEU A 199 7.65 3.47 4.39
N GLU A 200 7.04 3.23 3.25
CA GLU A 200 7.69 3.40 1.97
C GLU A 200 7.64 4.86 1.55
N LEU A 201 8.75 5.33 1.00
CA LEU A 201 8.95 6.73 0.62
C LEU A 201 8.82 6.91 -0.90
N GLY A 202 8.47 5.85 -1.62
CA GLY A 202 8.30 5.88 -3.06
C GLY A 202 7.58 4.66 -3.61
N SER A 203 7.61 4.56 -4.93
CA SER A 203 7.23 3.40 -5.75
C SER A 203 8.34 3.22 -6.79
N PHE A 204 8.61 2.00 -7.26
CA PHE A 204 9.73 1.70 -8.18
C PHE A 204 9.53 2.34 -9.58
N SER A 205 9.46 3.66 -9.66
CA SER A 205 9.09 4.42 -10.85
C SER A 205 9.70 5.82 -10.87
N PHE A 206 10.76 6.05 -10.10
CA PHE A 206 11.51 7.30 -10.16
C PHE A 206 12.13 7.45 -11.56
N GLU A 207 12.00 8.63 -12.15
CA GLU A 207 12.46 8.87 -13.51
C GLU A 207 13.99 9.03 -13.58
N ASN A 208 14.61 9.42 -12.46
CA ASN A 208 16.03 9.71 -12.37
C ASN A 208 16.55 9.59 -10.92
N VAL A 209 17.88 9.67 -10.78
CA VAL A 209 18.56 9.52 -9.48
C VAL A 209 18.28 10.69 -8.53
N ASP A 210 17.95 11.87 -9.04
CA ASP A 210 17.67 13.05 -8.23
C ASP A 210 16.32 12.93 -7.52
N GLU A 211 15.30 12.37 -8.18
CA GLU A 211 14.00 12.04 -7.56
C GLU A 211 14.13 10.96 -6.49
N LEU A 212 14.83 9.86 -6.79
CA LEU A 212 15.14 8.82 -5.80
C LEU A 212 15.89 9.43 -4.60
N ARG A 213 16.83 10.35 -4.85
CA ARG A 213 17.56 11.06 -3.81
C ARG A 213 16.65 11.93 -2.97
N HIS A 214 15.73 12.66 -3.59
CA HIS A 214 14.76 13.51 -2.90
C HIS A 214 13.85 12.67 -1.97
N ALA A 215 13.29 11.58 -2.49
CA ALA A 215 12.48 10.64 -1.71
C ALA A 215 13.26 10.02 -0.55
N THR A 216 14.51 9.60 -0.80
CA THR A 216 15.39 9.08 0.25
C THR A 216 15.66 10.14 1.33
N ASN A 217 15.91 11.39 0.94
CA ASN A 217 16.18 12.49 1.88
C ASN A 217 14.97 12.85 2.76
N ALA A 218 13.74 12.63 2.29
CA ALA A 218 12.52 12.82 3.10
C ALA A 218 12.53 11.96 4.38
N ALA A 219 13.24 10.81 4.35
CA ALA A 219 13.44 9.95 5.50
C ALA A 219 14.04 10.69 6.70
N ALA A 220 14.89 11.70 6.49
CA ALA A 220 15.59 12.43 7.56
C ALA A 220 14.64 13.09 8.59
N THR A 221 13.37 13.29 8.23
CA THR A 221 12.33 13.83 9.11
C THR A 221 11.68 12.79 10.03
N LEU A 222 11.91 11.49 9.77
CA LEU A 222 11.20 10.36 10.37
C LEU A 222 11.93 9.72 11.56
N PHE A 223 13.00 10.35 12.07
CA PHE A 223 13.68 9.89 13.27
C PHE A 223 12.80 10.08 14.52
N GLY A 224 12.72 9.07 15.38
CA GLY A 224 12.06 9.19 16.68
C GLY A 224 10.94 8.18 16.95
N ALA A 225 10.95 7.03 16.29
CA ALA A 225 9.93 5.99 16.47
C ALA A 225 9.82 5.44 17.91
N ASN A 226 10.75 5.73 18.82
CA ASN A 226 10.84 5.21 20.20
C ASN A 226 10.80 3.67 20.33
N ASP A 227 10.75 2.94 19.21
CA ASP A 227 10.75 1.49 19.16
C ASP A 227 12.18 0.92 19.17
N PRO A 228 12.39 -0.29 19.72
CA PRO A 228 13.63 -1.04 19.55
C PRO A 228 13.90 -1.40 18.07
N PRO A 229 15.14 -1.67 17.65
CA PRO A 229 15.39 -2.21 16.32
C PRO A 229 14.80 -3.62 16.16
N SER A 230 14.19 -3.93 15.01
CA SER A 230 13.78 -5.30 14.66
C SER A 230 13.96 -5.64 13.19
N ILE A 231 14.96 -6.47 12.89
CA ILE A 231 15.18 -7.06 11.57
C ILE A 231 13.97 -7.88 11.15
N LYS A 232 13.33 -8.60 12.09
CA LYS A 232 12.12 -9.37 11.81
C LYS A 232 11.06 -8.45 11.20
N VAL A 233 10.76 -7.30 11.82
CA VAL A 233 9.74 -6.36 11.33
C VAL A 233 10.13 -5.80 9.97
N GLY A 234 11.38 -5.35 9.79
CA GLY A 234 11.84 -4.82 8.50
C GLY A 234 11.72 -5.84 7.36
N LEU A 235 12.15 -7.08 7.58
CA LEU A 235 12.05 -8.14 6.56
C LEU A 235 10.62 -8.65 6.38
N GLN A 236 9.83 -8.70 7.46
CA GLN A 236 8.41 -9.05 7.40
C GLN A 236 7.65 -8.04 6.53
N ALA A 237 7.84 -6.74 6.78
CA ALA A 237 7.26 -5.69 5.96
C ALA A 237 7.75 -5.75 4.51
N ALA A 238 9.04 -6.01 4.29
CA ALA A 238 9.55 -6.24 2.94
C ALA A 238 8.85 -7.41 2.28
N THR A 239 8.69 -8.57 2.93
CA THR A 239 7.95 -9.69 2.35
C THR A 239 6.48 -9.37 2.04
N MET A 240 5.84 -8.56 2.89
CA MET A 240 4.45 -8.13 2.71
C MET A 240 4.28 -7.14 1.54
N ASN A 241 5.26 -6.24 1.35
CA ASN A 241 5.20 -5.18 0.34
C ASN A 241 5.99 -5.50 -0.95
N THR A 242 6.74 -6.61 -0.98
CA THR A 242 7.49 -7.05 -2.18
C THR A 242 6.62 -7.53 -3.36
N GLU A 243 5.30 -7.53 -3.23
CA GLU A 243 4.37 -7.70 -4.36
C GLU A 243 3.58 -6.43 -4.71
N VAL A 244 3.70 -5.37 -3.89
CA VAL A 244 2.94 -4.10 -3.97
C VAL A 244 3.67 -3.03 -4.79
N ASN A 245 5.01 -3.08 -4.92
CA ASN A 245 5.77 -1.86 -5.26
C ASN A 245 6.25 -1.70 -6.71
N GLY A 246 5.87 -2.59 -7.63
CA GLY A 246 6.27 -2.44 -9.03
C GLY A 246 7.61 -3.07 -9.41
N TRP A 247 8.02 -4.15 -8.73
CA TRP A 247 9.15 -4.96 -9.19
C TRP A 247 8.97 -5.37 -10.65
N ARG A 248 9.90 -4.99 -11.51
CA ARG A 248 9.89 -5.32 -12.93
C ARG A 248 10.04 -6.82 -13.11
N ARG A 249 9.17 -7.38 -13.95
CA ARG A 249 9.13 -8.82 -14.19
C ARG A 249 10.44 -9.30 -14.84
N GLY A 250 11.06 -10.30 -14.23
CA GLY A 250 12.31 -10.90 -14.74
C GLY A 250 13.58 -10.09 -14.42
N VAL A 251 13.46 -8.97 -13.72
CA VAL A 251 14.61 -8.21 -13.21
C VAL A 251 15.07 -8.81 -11.87
N PRO A 252 16.37 -9.08 -11.68
CA PRO A 252 16.89 -9.57 -10.40
C PRO A 252 16.66 -8.55 -9.28
N ARG A 253 16.18 -9.06 -8.14
CA ARG A 253 15.74 -8.26 -7.00
C ARG A 253 16.83 -8.17 -5.94
N VAL A 254 16.90 -7.05 -5.25
CA VAL A 254 17.77 -6.84 -4.10
C VAL A 254 16.97 -6.24 -2.97
N THR A 255 17.11 -6.81 -1.79
CA THR A 255 16.67 -6.17 -0.54
C THR A 255 17.93 -5.72 0.18
N LEU A 256 18.11 -4.41 0.33
CA LEU A 256 19.23 -3.78 1.00
C LEU A 256 18.78 -3.34 2.39
N LEU A 257 19.22 -4.05 3.42
CA LEU A 257 18.85 -3.82 4.81
C LEU A 257 19.96 -3.07 5.55
N PHE A 258 19.68 -1.86 6.00
CA PHE A 258 20.47 -1.16 7.02
C PHE A 258 19.86 -1.43 8.39
N THR A 259 20.65 -1.96 9.34
CA THR A 259 20.14 -2.34 10.66
C THR A 259 21.12 -2.01 11.78
N SER A 260 20.58 -1.56 12.91
CA SER A 260 21.28 -1.39 14.18
C SER A 260 21.03 -2.54 15.16
N SER A 261 20.17 -3.50 14.80
CA SER A 261 19.89 -4.67 15.64
C SER A 261 21.13 -5.55 15.77
N SER A 262 21.47 -5.87 17.01
CA SER A 262 22.52 -6.82 17.38
C SER A 262 21.97 -7.98 18.20
N ASP A 263 20.65 -8.20 18.20
CA ASP A 263 19.99 -9.22 19.03
C ASP A 263 19.87 -10.56 18.26
N PRO A 264 20.51 -11.65 18.73
CA PRO A 264 20.38 -12.97 18.12
C PRO A 264 18.94 -13.52 18.08
N VAL A 265 18.06 -13.11 19.01
CA VAL A 265 16.65 -13.54 19.02
C VAL A 265 15.90 -12.91 17.85
N ASP A 266 16.09 -11.62 17.62
CA ASP A 266 15.51 -10.89 16.49
C ASP A 266 16.04 -11.42 15.14
N VAL A 267 17.34 -11.70 15.04
CA VAL A 267 17.93 -12.37 13.87
C VAL A 267 17.26 -13.72 13.62
N THR A 268 17.11 -14.56 14.65
CA THR A 268 16.48 -15.88 14.50
C THR A 268 15.03 -15.75 14.04
N ALA A 269 14.29 -14.79 14.59
CA ALA A 269 12.90 -14.52 14.21
C ALA A 269 12.77 -13.98 12.77
N ALA A 270 13.80 -13.35 12.24
CA ALA A 270 13.83 -12.81 10.89
C ALA A 270 14.16 -13.85 9.80
N LEU A 271 14.72 -15.01 10.16
CA LEU A 271 15.16 -16.05 9.21
C LEU A 271 14.06 -16.53 8.24
N PRO A 272 12.80 -16.74 8.65
CA PRO A 272 11.75 -17.17 7.72
C PRO A 272 11.51 -16.13 6.62
N TYR A 273 11.48 -14.84 6.95
CA TYR A 273 11.27 -13.74 5.99
C TYR A 273 12.49 -13.56 5.09
N ALA A 274 13.70 -13.67 5.65
CA ALA A 274 14.94 -13.68 4.86
C ALA A 274 14.96 -14.83 3.84
N ALA A 275 14.52 -16.04 4.25
CA ALA A 275 14.42 -17.19 3.36
C ALA A 275 13.38 -16.96 2.26
N GLN A 276 12.23 -16.37 2.59
CA GLN A 276 11.17 -16.05 1.65
C GLN A 276 11.63 -15.03 0.58
N LEU A 277 12.29 -13.95 0.98
CA LEU A 277 12.86 -12.98 0.03
C LEU A 277 13.85 -13.65 -0.93
N LYS A 278 14.72 -14.52 -0.39
CA LYS A 278 15.70 -15.28 -1.19
C LYS A 278 15.05 -16.26 -2.15
N SER A 279 14.04 -17.01 -1.70
CA SER A 279 13.30 -17.93 -2.58
C SER A 279 12.54 -17.19 -3.68
N ASN A 280 12.13 -15.95 -3.42
CA ASN A 280 11.48 -15.08 -4.40
C ASN A 280 12.49 -14.37 -5.34
N GLY A 281 13.76 -14.79 -5.33
CA GLY A 281 14.79 -14.30 -6.22
C GLY A 281 15.47 -13.01 -5.77
N SER A 282 15.25 -12.56 -4.53
CA SER A 282 15.93 -11.40 -3.95
C SER A 282 17.28 -11.77 -3.35
N SER A 283 18.33 -11.05 -3.72
CA SER A 283 19.58 -11.04 -2.97
C SER A 283 19.43 -10.15 -1.74
N LEU A 284 19.68 -10.70 -0.55
CA LEU A 284 19.60 -9.95 0.71
C LEU A 284 20.98 -9.43 1.08
N ILE A 285 21.18 -8.11 0.90
CA ILE A 285 22.36 -7.38 1.35
C ILE A 285 22.08 -6.79 2.73
N VAL A 286 22.99 -7.02 3.67
CA VAL A 286 22.84 -6.54 5.06
C VAL A 286 24.01 -5.63 5.41
N VAL A 287 23.68 -4.44 5.91
CA VAL A 287 24.63 -3.45 6.43
C VAL A 287 24.34 -3.24 7.91
N GLY A 288 25.17 -3.82 8.76
CA GLY A 288 25.11 -3.63 10.21
C GLY A 288 25.75 -2.32 10.63
N MET A 289 25.05 -1.50 11.41
CA MET A 289 25.55 -0.19 11.84
C MET A 289 25.69 -0.12 13.37
N GLY A 290 26.81 0.43 13.81
CA GLY A 290 27.08 0.70 15.21
C GLY A 290 27.96 -0.35 15.89
N PRO A 291 28.48 -0.03 17.09
CA PRO A 291 29.62 -0.74 17.68
C PRO A 291 29.28 -2.13 18.23
N ARG A 292 27.99 -2.46 18.38
CA ARG A 292 27.52 -3.74 18.94
C ARG A 292 27.15 -4.76 17.86
N VAL A 293 27.06 -4.33 16.61
CA VAL A 293 26.65 -5.17 15.49
C VAL A 293 27.88 -5.85 14.90
N THR A 294 27.86 -7.18 14.81
CA THR A 294 28.96 -7.98 14.25
C THR A 294 28.51 -8.78 13.03
N ALA A 295 29.44 -9.05 12.12
CA ALA A 295 29.18 -9.88 10.96
C ALA A 295 28.73 -11.30 11.35
N SER A 296 29.21 -11.86 12.46
CA SER A 296 28.80 -13.19 12.91
C SER A 296 27.31 -13.26 13.23
N ILE A 297 26.76 -12.23 13.89
CA ILE A 297 25.35 -12.16 14.28
C ILE A 297 24.46 -12.03 13.04
N LEU A 298 24.87 -11.25 12.03
CA LEU A 298 24.06 -10.96 10.85
C LEU A 298 24.25 -11.95 9.68
N SER A 299 25.30 -12.77 9.71
CA SER A 299 25.61 -13.75 8.65
C SER A 299 24.49 -14.72 8.28
N PRO A 300 23.59 -15.15 9.20
CA PRO A 300 22.47 -16.00 8.83
C PRO A 300 21.43 -15.32 7.91
N ILE A 301 21.36 -13.98 7.95
CA ILE A 301 20.38 -13.20 7.20
C ILE A 301 20.86 -12.91 5.79
N ALA A 302 22.12 -12.51 5.60
CA ALA A 302 22.63 -12.14 4.27
C ALA A 302 22.61 -13.31 3.26
N SER A 303 22.58 -13.02 1.96
CA SER A 303 22.65 -14.05 0.90
C SER A 303 24.04 -14.69 0.74
N GLY A 304 25.03 -14.23 1.49
CA GLY A 304 26.39 -14.76 1.53
C GLY A 304 27.34 -13.75 2.18
N SER A 305 28.59 -14.15 2.41
CA SER A 305 29.61 -13.28 3.01
C SER A 305 29.92 -12.03 2.16
N SER A 306 29.75 -12.10 0.84
CA SER A 306 29.90 -10.96 -0.08
C SER A 306 28.71 -9.99 -0.06
N PHE A 307 27.62 -10.33 0.63
CA PHE A 307 26.41 -9.53 0.78
C PHE A 307 26.25 -9.00 2.22
N LEU A 308 27.31 -9.07 3.04
CA LEU A 308 27.28 -8.65 4.44
C LEU A 308 28.38 -7.64 4.72
N PHE A 309 27.99 -6.48 5.25
CA PHE A 309 28.88 -5.39 5.60
C PHE A 309 28.58 -4.86 7.00
N THR A 310 29.57 -4.24 7.64
CA THR A 310 29.40 -3.61 8.95
C THR A 310 30.15 -2.29 9.02
N GLN A 311 29.51 -1.24 9.53
CA GLN A 311 30.16 0.03 9.88
C GLN A 311 29.97 0.32 11.38
N PRO A 312 31.02 0.19 12.21
CA PRO A 312 30.90 0.40 13.66
C PRO A 312 30.68 1.87 14.06
N TYR A 313 31.04 2.84 13.21
CA TYR A 313 30.99 4.27 13.54
C TYR A 313 30.12 5.07 12.56
N PHE A 314 29.00 5.61 13.06
CA PHE A 314 28.03 6.36 12.25
C PHE A 314 28.61 7.65 11.62
N ASN A 315 29.53 8.32 12.28
CA ASN A 315 30.18 9.55 11.76
C ASN A 315 31.11 9.28 10.56
N VAL A 316 31.63 8.05 10.43
CA VAL A 316 32.47 7.64 9.28
C VAL A 316 31.59 7.16 8.13
N PHE A 317 30.38 6.68 8.44
CA PHE A 317 29.45 6.10 7.48
C PHE A 317 29.13 7.03 6.31
N LEU A 318 28.89 8.32 6.57
CA LEU A 318 28.51 9.32 5.56
C LEU A 318 29.41 9.32 4.31
N ASN A 319 30.73 9.25 4.51
CA ASN A 319 31.73 9.45 3.45
C ASN A 319 32.46 8.15 3.07
N ASP A 320 31.94 6.99 3.48
CA ASP A 320 32.60 5.70 3.22
C ASP A 320 32.36 5.23 1.77
N THR A 321 33.08 5.85 0.83
CA THR A 321 33.05 5.50 -0.59
C THR A 321 33.51 4.07 -0.85
N THR A 322 34.33 3.49 0.04
CA THR A 322 34.77 2.09 -0.08
C THR A 322 33.60 1.15 0.20
N LEU A 323 32.87 1.39 1.28
CA LEU A 323 31.66 0.65 1.61
C LEU A 323 30.58 0.80 0.53
N ALA A 324 30.35 2.02 0.04
CA ALA A 324 29.40 2.26 -1.05
C ALA A 324 29.75 1.45 -2.31
N ASN A 325 31.02 1.42 -2.70
CA ASN A 325 31.48 0.62 -3.84
C ASN A 325 31.31 -0.89 -3.60
N GLN A 326 31.57 -1.37 -2.39
CA GLN A 326 31.34 -2.77 -2.03
C GLN A 326 29.86 -3.16 -2.09
N ILE A 327 28.97 -2.30 -1.58
CA ILE A 327 27.52 -2.51 -1.65
C ILE A 327 27.05 -2.50 -3.12
N ASN A 328 27.48 -1.52 -3.92
CA ASN A 328 27.11 -1.43 -5.33
C ASN A 328 27.58 -2.65 -6.15
N ASN A 329 28.78 -3.17 -5.86
CA ASN A 329 29.25 -4.42 -6.46
C ASN A 329 28.38 -5.62 -6.06
N ALA A 330 27.92 -5.67 -4.81
CA ALA A 330 27.00 -6.73 -4.35
C ALA A 330 25.60 -6.61 -4.97
N ILE A 331 25.08 -5.39 -5.17
CA ILE A 331 23.80 -5.14 -5.87
C ILE A 331 23.87 -5.68 -7.30
N CYS A 332 24.96 -5.39 -8.00
CA CYS A 332 25.15 -5.84 -9.37
C CYS A 332 25.62 -7.29 -9.52
N ALA A 333 25.95 -7.98 -8.43
CA ALA A 333 26.35 -9.39 -8.47
C ALA A 333 25.20 -10.29 -8.93
N THR A 334 25.54 -11.43 -9.53
CA THR A 334 24.58 -12.52 -9.78
C THR A 334 24.32 -13.29 -8.48
N PRO A 335 23.06 -13.65 -8.15
CA PRO A 335 22.77 -14.41 -6.94
C PRO A 335 23.55 -15.74 -6.90
N PRO A 336 23.95 -16.25 -5.72
CA PRO A 336 24.57 -17.56 -5.62
C PRO A 336 23.62 -18.64 -6.14
N THR A 337 24.05 -19.38 -7.17
CA THR A 337 23.30 -20.52 -7.72
C THR A 337 23.36 -21.71 -6.78
N THR A 338 22.60 -21.69 -5.68
CA THR A 338 22.23 -22.93 -4.98
C THR A 338 20.88 -23.41 -5.49
N MET A 339 20.86 -23.87 -6.74
CA MET A 339 19.85 -24.85 -7.14
C MET A 339 20.15 -26.15 -6.39
N PRO A 340 19.20 -26.72 -5.63
CA PRO A 340 19.36 -28.08 -5.14
C PRO A 340 19.44 -29.02 -6.34
N THR A 341 20.52 -29.78 -6.43
CA THR A 341 20.74 -30.80 -7.46
C THR A 341 19.55 -31.76 -7.48
N THR A 342 18.77 -31.68 -8.56
CA THR A 342 17.69 -32.62 -8.89
C THR A 342 18.25 -34.03 -9.01
N THR A 343 17.89 -34.89 -8.06
CA THR A 343 17.83 -36.34 -8.29
C THR A 343 16.37 -36.68 -8.50
N SER A 344 16.03 -37.03 -9.73
CA SER A 344 14.68 -37.41 -10.14
C SER A 344 14.22 -38.66 -9.40
N VAL A 345 13.26 -38.49 -8.48
CA VAL A 345 12.36 -39.57 -8.08
C VAL A 345 10.98 -39.19 -8.60
N SER A 346 10.41 -40.04 -9.46
CA SER A 346 9.02 -39.92 -9.88
C SER A 346 8.12 -40.11 -8.67
N THR A 347 7.63 -39.00 -8.11
CA THR A 347 6.43 -38.99 -7.30
C THR A 347 5.43 -38.09 -8.00
N THR A 348 4.35 -38.73 -8.46
CA THR A 348 3.12 -38.10 -8.90
C THR A 348 2.66 -37.15 -7.79
N THR A 349 3.01 -35.88 -7.91
CA THR A 349 2.61 -34.85 -6.97
C THR A 349 1.63 -33.97 -7.71
N THR A 350 0.35 -34.18 -7.43
CA THR A 350 -0.72 -33.22 -7.72
C THR A 350 -0.28 -31.84 -7.27
N LEU A 351 -0.17 -30.92 -8.23
CA LEU A 351 0.08 -29.50 -8.01
C LEU A 351 -0.94 -28.97 -7.00
N LEU A 352 -0.48 -28.56 -5.81
CA LEU A 352 -1.25 -27.67 -4.97
C LEU A 352 -1.27 -26.29 -5.66
N PRO A 353 -2.45 -25.67 -5.87
CA PRO A 353 -2.53 -24.37 -6.52
C PRO A 353 -1.83 -23.30 -5.68
N SER A 354 -1.14 -22.37 -6.35
CA SER A 354 -0.76 -21.09 -5.76
C SER A 354 -2.05 -20.30 -5.49
N TYR A 355 -2.44 -20.18 -4.22
CA TYR A 355 -3.60 -19.39 -3.82
C TYR A 355 -3.18 -17.97 -3.41
N PRO A 356 -3.96 -16.95 -3.81
CA PRO A 356 -5.03 -17.01 -4.80
C PRO A 356 -4.46 -16.92 -6.21
N CYS A 357 -5.26 -17.44 -7.12
CA CYS A 357 -5.17 -17.25 -8.55
C CYS A 357 -5.68 -15.84 -8.94
N MET A 358 -5.35 -15.40 -10.15
CA MET A 358 -5.89 -14.16 -10.72
C MET A 358 -7.41 -14.23 -10.90
N ARG A 359 -8.15 -13.43 -10.11
CA ARG A 359 -9.63 -13.39 -10.05
C ARG A 359 -10.13 -12.02 -9.62
N ASP A 360 -11.33 -11.68 -10.04
CA ASP A 360 -12.10 -10.61 -9.39
C ASP A 360 -13.18 -11.27 -8.54
N VAL A 361 -13.25 -10.94 -7.26
CA VAL A 361 -14.16 -11.56 -6.30
C VAL A 361 -15.05 -10.50 -5.67
N LEU A 362 -16.32 -10.48 -6.05
CA LEU A 362 -17.33 -9.74 -5.30
C LEU A 362 -17.77 -10.57 -4.10
N ILE A 363 -17.58 -10.05 -2.88
CA ILE A 363 -18.00 -10.71 -1.64
C ILE A 363 -19.34 -10.10 -1.22
N LEU A 364 -20.43 -10.82 -1.48
CA LEU A 364 -21.76 -10.44 -1.01
C LEU A 364 -21.96 -10.96 0.41
N VAL A 365 -21.98 -10.04 1.36
CA VAL A 365 -22.09 -10.29 2.80
C VAL A 365 -23.52 -10.04 3.23
N ASP A 366 -24.18 -11.06 3.78
CA ASP A 366 -25.49 -10.89 4.39
C ASP A 366 -25.33 -10.01 5.64
N VAL A 367 -26.05 -8.89 5.69
CA VAL A 367 -26.07 -7.97 6.84
C VAL A 367 -27.43 -7.94 7.54
N SER A 368 -28.37 -8.82 7.17
CA SER A 368 -29.77 -8.79 7.59
C SER A 368 -30.04 -9.40 8.97
N ILE A 369 -31.28 -9.26 9.46
CA ILE A 369 -31.74 -9.92 10.70
C ILE A 369 -31.77 -11.44 10.62
N GLY A 370 -31.64 -12.03 9.42
CA GLY A 370 -31.57 -13.48 9.23
C GLY A 370 -30.39 -14.13 9.97
N LEU A 371 -29.34 -13.36 10.26
CA LEU A 371 -28.21 -13.76 11.11
C LEU A 371 -28.57 -13.90 12.59
N ARG A 372 -29.72 -13.35 13.02
CA ARG A 372 -30.33 -13.45 14.36
C ARG A 372 -29.59 -12.77 15.52
N SER A 373 -28.30 -12.42 15.38
CA SER A 373 -27.55 -11.71 16.42
C SER A 373 -26.27 -11.06 15.89
N GLN A 374 -25.80 -10.02 16.59
CA GLN A 374 -24.50 -9.39 16.34
C GLN A 374 -23.35 -10.41 16.39
N THR A 375 -23.36 -11.36 17.32
CA THR A 375 -22.31 -12.39 17.45
C THR A 375 -22.21 -13.29 16.21
N ASN A 376 -23.34 -13.61 15.57
CA ASN A 376 -23.34 -14.40 14.34
C ASN A 376 -22.83 -13.57 13.15
N PHE A 377 -23.19 -12.28 13.10
CA PHE A 377 -22.62 -11.34 12.14
C PHE A 377 -21.10 -11.21 12.31
N ASP A 378 -20.63 -10.99 13.54
CA ASP A 378 -19.20 -10.90 13.85
C ASP A 378 -18.48 -12.21 13.46
N SER A 379 -19.11 -13.37 13.68
CA SER A 379 -18.56 -14.67 13.29
C SER A 379 -18.38 -14.82 11.77
N GLN A 380 -19.31 -14.28 10.98
CA GLN A 380 -19.18 -14.19 9.52
C GLN A 380 -18.01 -13.29 9.13
N ILE A 381 -17.91 -12.08 9.69
CA ILE A 381 -16.82 -11.14 9.37
C ILE A 381 -15.45 -11.73 9.76
N VAL A 382 -15.35 -12.35 10.94
CA VAL A 382 -14.13 -13.05 11.39
C VAL A 382 -13.79 -14.21 10.45
N PHE A 383 -14.76 -15.01 10.01
CA PHE A 383 -14.50 -16.07 9.04
C PHE A 383 -13.93 -15.51 7.72
N ILE A 384 -14.58 -14.48 7.15
CA ILE A 384 -14.14 -13.88 5.89
C ILE A 384 -12.72 -13.30 6.04
N THR A 385 -12.45 -12.56 7.11
CA THR A 385 -11.16 -11.87 7.30
C THR A 385 -10.04 -12.80 7.77
N ALA A 386 -10.26 -13.58 8.84
CA ALA A 386 -9.23 -14.34 9.54
C ALA A 386 -9.07 -15.78 9.04
N ALA A 387 -10.10 -16.38 8.43
CA ALA A 387 -10.00 -17.73 7.87
C ALA A 387 -9.88 -17.70 6.33
N LEU A 388 -10.76 -16.99 5.63
CA LEU A 388 -10.80 -17.01 4.16
C LEU A 388 -9.70 -16.14 3.54
N ILE A 389 -9.65 -14.84 3.85
CA ILE A 389 -8.67 -13.92 3.25
C ILE A 389 -7.27 -14.22 3.79
N SER A 390 -7.13 -14.42 5.11
CA SER A 390 -5.83 -14.67 5.73
C SER A 390 -5.23 -16.06 5.42
N SER A 391 -5.94 -16.94 4.72
CA SER A 391 -5.39 -18.20 4.21
C SER A 391 -4.66 -18.07 2.86
N GLY A 392 -4.35 -16.83 2.46
CA GLY A 392 -3.32 -16.57 1.46
C GLY A 392 -3.68 -15.52 0.41
N TRP A 393 -4.79 -14.78 0.53
CA TRP A 393 -5.20 -13.81 -0.48
C TRP A 393 -4.14 -12.73 -0.73
N THR A 394 -3.60 -12.67 -1.94
CA THR A 394 -2.78 -11.57 -2.44
C THR A 394 -3.68 -10.56 -3.16
N VAL A 395 -4.25 -9.62 -2.40
CA VAL A 395 -5.19 -8.62 -2.96
C VAL A 395 -4.40 -7.51 -3.67
N SER A 396 -4.54 -7.42 -4.98
CA SER A 396 -3.96 -6.37 -5.83
C SER A 396 -4.60 -6.33 -7.22
N THR A 397 -4.40 -5.19 -7.89
CA THR A 397 -4.83 -4.96 -9.28
C THR A 397 -4.18 -5.89 -10.32
N LEU A 398 -3.18 -6.68 -9.93
CA LEU A 398 -2.43 -7.59 -10.80
C LEU A 398 -2.71 -9.08 -10.53
N GLN A 399 -3.34 -9.42 -9.41
CA GLN A 399 -3.67 -10.80 -9.06
C GLN A 399 -5.15 -10.94 -8.71
N LEU A 400 -5.49 -11.01 -7.43
CA LEU A 400 -6.86 -11.09 -6.97
C LEU A 400 -7.33 -9.69 -6.57
N GLU A 401 -8.41 -9.20 -7.14
CA GLU A 401 -9.13 -8.05 -6.60
C GLU A 401 -10.39 -8.55 -5.90
N ALA A 402 -10.80 -7.86 -4.85
CA ALA A 402 -12.06 -8.14 -4.20
C ALA A 402 -12.83 -6.87 -3.90
N ASN A 403 -14.16 -6.98 -3.88
CA ASN A 403 -15.06 -5.90 -3.55
C ASN A 403 -16.08 -6.41 -2.53
N PRO A 404 -16.05 -5.95 -1.27
CA PRO A 404 -16.98 -6.39 -0.25
C PRO A 404 -18.24 -5.52 -0.25
N VAL A 405 -19.41 -6.16 -0.35
CA VAL A 405 -20.70 -5.48 -0.38
C VAL A 405 -21.67 -6.15 0.59
N GLY A 406 -22.28 -5.34 1.46
CA GLY A 406 -23.37 -5.79 2.33
C GLY A 406 -24.71 -5.77 1.58
N TYR A 407 -25.57 -6.77 1.83
CA TYR A 407 -26.94 -6.75 1.30
C TYR A 407 -27.97 -7.20 2.35
N GLU A 408 -29.15 -6.62 2.25
CA GLU A 408 -30.40 -7.07 2.88
C GLU A 408 -31.57 -6.66 1.97
N LYS A 409 -32.81 -6.96 2.37
CA LYS A 409 -33.98 -6.57 1.59
C LYS A 409 -34.11 -5.05 1.51
N GLY A 410 -34.00 -4.50 0.30
CA GLY A 410 -34.19 -3.07 0.05
C GLY A 410 -32.97 -2.19 0.32
N ASN A 411 -31.86 -2.77 0.81
CA ASN A 411 -30.60 -2.06 1.00
C ASN A 411 -29.44 -2.84 0.38
N TYR A 412 -28.67 -2.13 -0.43
CA TYR A 412 -27.39 -2.57 -0.99
C TYR A 412 -26.34 -1.59 -0.50
N VAL A 413 -25.35 -2.08 0.26
CA VAL A 413 -24.41 -1.23 0.99
C VAL A 413 -22.99 -1.50 0.51
N PRO A 414 -22.54 -0.82 -0.56
CA PRO A 414 -21.14 -0.85 -0.97
C PRO A 414 -20.27 -0.33 0.16
N GLN A 415 -19.33 -1.14 0.62
CA GLN A 415 -18.36 -0.71 1.63
C GLN A 415 -17.07 -0.16 0.99
N GLY A 416 -16.91 -0.39 -0.31
CA GLY A 416 -15.86 0.16 -1.14
C GLY A 416 -16.08 -0.20 -2.61
N SER A 417 -14.99 -0.34 -3.35
CA SER A 417 -14.95 -0.78 -4.74
C SER A 417 -13.78 -1.76 -4.93
N PHE A 418 -13.64 -2.34 -6.13
CA PHE A 418 -12.34 -2.91 -6.50
C PHE A 418 -11.23 -1.84 -6.41
N GLY A 419 -9.97 -2.27 -6.25
CA GLY A 419 -8.82 -1.36 -6.11
C GLY A 419 -8.18 -1.28 -4.73
N TYR A 420 -8.50 -2.21 -3.82
CA TYR A 420 -7.71 -2.39 -2.59
C TYR A 420 -6.26 -2.79 -2.93
N ASN A 421 -5.30 -2.21 -2.21
CA ASN A 421 -3.87 -2.39 -2.45
C ASN A 421 -3.25 -3.51 -1.60
N SER A 422 -4.01 -4.05 -0.64
CA SER A 422 -3.59 -5.18 0.20
C SER A 422 -4.77 -5.96 0.78
N ALA A 423 -4.48 -7.17 1.26
CA ALA A 423 -5.47 -7.98 1.97
C ALA A 423 -5.87 -7.33 3.31
N GLU A 424 -4.97 -6.58 3.93
CA GLU A 424 -5.20 -5.85 5.18
C GLU A 424 -6.18 -4.69 4.98
N GLU A 425 -6.03 -3.90 3.91
CA GLU A 425 -6.98 -2.81 3.57
C GLU A 425 -8.40 -3.34 3.31
N LEU A 426 -8.49 -4.48 2.60
CA LEU A 426 -9.75 -5.19 2.39
C LEU A 426 -10.35 -5.70 3.72
N LYS A 427 -9.53 -6.25 4.63
CA LYS A 427 -9.97 -6.73 5.95
C LYS A 427 -10.47 -5.58 6.82
N GLU A 428 -9.78 -4.44 6.82
CA GLU A 428 -10.20 -3.25 7.56
C GLU A 428 -11.56 -2.74 7.07
N THR A 429 -11.78 -2.75 5.76
CA THR A 429 -13.08 -2.35 5.18
C THR A 429 -14.20 -3.33 5.50
N LEU A 430 -13.92 -4.64 5.48
CA LEU A 430 -14.88 -5.65 5.93
C LEU A 430 -15.22 -5.49 7.43
N GLN A 431 -14.27 -5.04 8.25
CA GLN A 431 -14.48 -4.79 9.67
C GLN A 431 -15.30 -3.53 9.96
N THR A 432 -15.51 -2.63 9.00
CA THR A 432 -16.43 -1.48 9.16
C THR A 432 -17.88 -1.82 8.86
N MET A 433 -18.17 -3.01 8.32
CA MET A 433 -19.54 -3.47 8.09
C MET A 433 -20.30 -3.60 9.42
N TYR A 434 -21.59 -3.33 9.38
CA TYR A 434 -22.47 -3.40 10.53
C TYR A 434 -23.73 -4.18 10.20
N TRP A 435 -24.29 -4.82 11.24
CA TRP A 435 -25.51 -5.59 11.16
C TRP A 435 -26.73 -4.66 11.08
N LEU A 436 -27.62 -4.95 10.14
CA LEU A 436 -28.83 -4.18 9.82
C LEU A 436 -30.10 -4.92 10.26
N GLN A 437 -31.24 -4.22 10.19
CA GLN A 437 -32.49 -4.61 10.85
C GLN A 437 -33.62 -5.04 9.88
N ASP A 438 -33.37 -5.18 8.58
CA ASP A 438 -34.36 -5.70 7.63
C ASP A 438 -34.15 -7.19 7.32
N ASP A 439 -35.16 -7.79 6.67
CA ASP A 439 -35.17 -9.21 6.28
C ASP A 439 -34.07 -9.54 5.24
N PRO A 440 -33.54 -10.78 5.22
CA PRO A 440 -32.67 -11.21 4.12
C PRO A 440 -33.43 -11.29 2.80
N SER A 441 -32.79 -10.92 1.68
CA SER A 441 -33.25 -11.23 0.32
C SER A 441 -32.08 -11.45 -0.62
N ILE A 442 -31.87 -12.70 -1.01
CA ILE A 442 -30.87 -13.09 -2.01
C ILE A 442 -31.26 -12.51 -3.37
N ALA A 443 -32.56 -12.46 -3.68
CA ALA A 443 -33.04 -11.91 -4.95
C ALA A 443 -32.60 -10.45 -5.11
N TYR A 444 -32.80 -9.64 -4.07
CA TYR A 444 -32.37 -8.24 -4.07
C TYR A 444 -30.84 -8.11 -4.21
N GLY A 445 -30.07 -8.86 -3.42
CA GLY A 445 -28.60 -8.81 -3.48
C GLY A 445 -28.03 -9.20 -4.85
N LEU A 446 -28.59 -10.23 -5.50
CA LEU A 446 -28.16 -10.63 -6.85
C LEU A 446 -28.70 -9.72 -7.95
N GLU A 447 -29.88 -9.11 -7.78
CA GLU A 447 -30.44 -8.11 -8.71
C GLU A 447 -29.49 -6.92 -8.88
N GLU A 448 -29.07 -6.34 -7.76
CA GLU A 448 -28.18 -5.17 -7.74
C GLU A 448 -26.85 -5.48 -8.45
N VAL A 449 -26.28 -6.66 -8.18
CA VAL A 449 -25.03 -7.09 -8.84
C VAL A 449 -25.22 -7.40 -10.32
N ALA A 450 -26.34 -8.01 -10.70
CA ALA A 450 -26.62 -8.34 -12.09
C ALA A 450 -26.86 -7.09 -12.95
N ASN A 451 -27.41 -6.04 -12.35
CA ASN A 451 -27.76 -4.80 -13.03
C ASN A 451 -26.67 -3.72 -12.96
N ASP A 452 -25.71 -3.81 -12.04
CA ASP A 452 -24.59 -2.87 -11.97
C ASP A 452 -23.45 -3.25 -12.94
N HIS A 453 -23.42 -2.54 -14.07
CA HIS A 453 -22.38 -2.71 -15.10
C HIS A 453 -21.04 -2.01 -14.76
N ASN A 454 -20.99 -1.21 -13.70
CA ASN A 454 -19.86 -0.33 -13.37
C ASN A 454 -19.12 -0.73 -12.07
N LEU A 455 -19.33 -1.94 -11.57
CA LEU A 455 -18.66 -2.44 -10.37
C LEU A 455 -17.13 -2.43 -10.43
N GLY A 456 -16.53 -2.30 -11.62
CA GLY A 456 -15.08 -2.16 -11.82
C GLY A 456 -14.35 -3.45 -12.18
N TRP A 457 -15.04 -4.48 -12.68
CA TRP A 457 -14.44 -5.74 -13.11
C TRP A 457 -13.33 -5.55 -14.15
N ARG A 458 -12.16 -6.14 -13.93
CA ARG A 458 -11.04 -6.11 -14.87
C ARG A 458 -11.35 -6.93 -16.12
N ALA A 459 -10.97 -6.39 -17.28
CA ALA A 459 -11.17 -7.04 -18.56
C ALA A 459 -10.31 -8.31 -18.68
N GLY A 460 -10.92 -9.44 -19.08
CA GLY A 460 -10.22 -10.71 -19.27
C GLY A 460 -9.86 -11.47 -18.00
N VAL A 461 -10.19 -10.93 -16.81
CA VAL A 461 -10.01 -11.61 -15.53
C VAL A 461 -11.30 -12.39 -15.18
N PRO A 462 -11.21 -13.68 -14.79
CA PRO A 462 -12.40 -14.44 -14.42
C PRO A 462 -13.05 -13.92 -13.14
N ARG A 463 -14.37 -13.83 -13.16
CA ARG A 463 -15.17 -13.14 -12.16
C ARG A 463 -15.90 -14.13 -11.26
N VAL A 464 -15.89 -13.87 -9.96
CA VAL A 464 -16.52 -14.69 -8.94
C VAL A 464 -17.45 -13.81 -8.11
N VAL A 465 -18.68 -14.28 -7.93
CA VAL A 465 -19.60 -13.75 -6.92
C VAL A 465 -19.63 -14.76 -5.78
N LEU A 466 -19.07 -14.37 -4.63
CA LEU A 466 -19.05 -15.15 -3.41
C LEU A 466 -20.17 -14.66 -2.49
N LEU A 467 -21.27 -15.40 -2.47
CA LEU A 467 -22.48 -15.08 -1.72
C LEU A 467 -22.47 -15.78 -0.36
N PHE A 468 -22.44 -15.01 0.72
CA PHE A 468 -22.78 -15.46 2.06
C PHE A 468 -24.24 -15.13 2.35
N THR A 469 -25.04 -16.11 2.76
CA THR A 469 -26.47 -15.91 3.05
C THR A 469 -26.92 -16.67 4.30
N SER A 470 -27.80 -16.06 5.10
CA SER A 470 -28.46 -16.67 6.25
C SER A 470 -29.82 -17.30 5.92
N THR A 471 -30.34 -17.07 4.70
CA THR A 471 -31.63 -17.59 4.25
C THR A 471 -31.47 -18.65 3.15
N SER A 472 -32.44 -19.56 3.09
CA SER A 472 -32.66 -20.49 1.97
C SER A 472 -34.15 -20.57 1.63
N ASP A 473 -34.87 -19.45 1.80
CA ASP A 473 -36.28 -19.34 1.44
C ASP A 473 -36.49 -19.66 -0.05
N LEU A 474 -37.40 -20.61 -0.32
CA LEU A 474 -37.57 -21.15 -1.66
C LEU A 474 -38.14 -20.11 -2.64
N ALA A 475 -38.97 -19.17 -2.17
CA ALA A 475 -39.57 -18.16 -3.03
C ALA A 475 -38.54 -17.08 -3.41
N ASP A 476 -37.76 -16.61 -2.43
CA ASP A 476 -36.67 -15.66 -2.65
C ASP A 476 -35.58 -16.28 -3.56
N VAL A 477 -35.22 -17.55 -3.36
CA VAL A 477 -34.29 -18.26 -4.25
C VAL A 477 -34.84 -18.42 -5.67
N ALA A 478 -36.12 -18.75 -5.82
CA ALA A 478 -36.75 -18.84 -7.14
C ALA A 478 -36.74 -17.48 -7.87
N GLN A 479 -36.93 -16.37 -7.14
CA GLN A 479 -36.84 -15.03 -7.70
C GLN A 479 -35.39 -14.65 -8.05
N ALA A 480 -34.43 -15.03 -7.21
CA ALA A 480 -33.00 -14.77 -7.43
C ALA A 480 -32.41 -15.53 -8.64
N GLN A 481 -33.07 -16.62 -9.05
CA GLN A 481 -32.62 -17.50 -10.13
C GLN A 481 -32.36 -16.75 -11.45
N GLN A 482 -33.23 -15.80 -11.82
CA GLN A 482 -33.07 -15.04 -13.06
C GLN A 482 -31.78 -14.21 -13.08
N TYR A 483 -31.41 -13.61 -11.95
CA TYR A 483 -30.21 -12.79 -11.81
C TYR A 483 -28.95 -13.66 -11.72
N SER A 484 -29.05 -14.80 -11.03
CA SER A 484 -28.01 -15.84 -11.07
C SER A 484 -27.73 -16.27 -12.50
N ASP A 485 -28.77 -16.58 -13.28
CA ASP A 485 -28.64 -17.00 -14.67
C ASP A 485 -28.05 -15.89 -15.56
N GLN A 486 -28.44 -14.63 -15.37
CA GLN A 486 -27.84 -13.48 -16.04
C GLN A 486 -26.33 -13.35 -15.77
N LEU A 487 -25.91 -13.46 -14.51
CA LEU A 487 -24.51 -13.39 -14.10
C LEU A 487 -23.70 -14.55 -14.69
N LYS A 488 -24.23 -15.79 -14.63
CA LYS A 488 -23.61 -16.99 -15.22
C LYS A 488 -23.47 -16.86 -16.74
N ASN A 489 -24.51 -16.39 -17.43
CA ASN A 489 -24.49 -16.11 -18.86
C ASN A 489 -23.48 -15.01 -19.24
N SER A 490 -23.16 -14.12 -18.28
CA SER A 490 -22.12 -13.09 -18.40
C SER A 490 -20.75 -13.57 -17.90
N ASN A 491 -20.54 -14.89 -17.84
CA ASN A 491 -19.29 -15.56 -17.46
C ASN A 491 -18.82 -15.31 -16.01
N HIS A 492 -19.76 -15.11 -15.07
CA HIS A 492 -19.46 -15.08 -13.64
C HIS A 492 -19.62 -16.49 -13.04
N THR A 493 -18.72 -16.84 -12.12
CA THR A 493 -18.87 -18.03 -11.27
C THR A 493 -19.55 -17.62 -9.98
N ILE A 494 -20.67 -18.25 -9.63
CA ILE A 494 -21.38 -18.00 -8.38
C ILE A 494 -21.04 -19.11 -7.39
N ILE A 495 -20.51 -18.72 -6.23
CA ILE A 495 -20.23 -19.59 -5.09
C ILE A 495 -21.15 -19.18 -3.95
N VAL A 496 -21.86 -20.13 -3.36
CA VAL A 496 -22.87 -19.86 -2.32
C VAL A 496 -22.49 -20.52 -1.02
N VAL A 497 -22.52 -19.75 0.07
CA VAL A 497 -22.28 -20.19 1.45
C VAL A 497 -23.53 -19.92 2.28
N GLY A 498 -24.29 -20.97 2.55
CA GLY A 498 -25.44 -20.91 3.46
C GLY A 498 -25.00 -21.00 4.92
N MET A 499 -25.36 -20.01 5.72
CA MET A 499 -24.95 -19.92 7.12
C MET A 499 -26.12 -20.21 8.06
N GLY A 500 -25.83 -20.98 9.10
CA GLY A 500 -26.77 -21.30 10.15
C GLY A 500 -27.51 -22.64 9.97
N PRO A 501 -28.22 -23.07 11.02
CA PRO A 501 -28.75 -24.43 11.12
C PRO A 501 -29.93 -24.72 10.17
N ALA A 502 -30.49 -23.67 9.56
CA ALA A 502 -31.61 -23.77 8.62
C ALA A 502 -31.17 -23.61 7.15
N ALA A 503 -29.86 -23.57 6.87
CA ALA A 503 -29.35 -23.44 5.51
C ALA A 503 -29.58 -24.72 4.69
N ASP A 504 -30.49 -24.68 3.73
CA ASP A 504 -30.75 -25.80 2.81
C ASP A 504 -29.81 -25.73 1.59
N LYS A 505 -28.82 -26.62 1.59
CA LYS A 505 -27.84 -26.75 0.51
C LYS A 505 -28.48 -27.09 -0.85
N THR A 506 -29.57 -27.86 -0.86
CA THR A 506 -30.26 -28.26 -2.10
C THR A 506 -30.93 -27.06 -2.74
N VAL A 507 -31.62 -26.25 -1.93
CA VAL A 507 -32.26 -25.01 -2.41
C VAL A 507 -31.20 -24.03 -2.90
N LEU A 508 -30.16 -23.76 -2.11
CA LEU A 508 -29.10 -22.81 -2.45
C LEU A 508 -28.28 -23.22 -3.68
N SER A 509 -28.18 -24.52 -3.97
CA SER A 509 -27.45 -25.01 -5.14
C SER A 509 -28.06 -24.61 -6.48
N GLN A 510 -29.33 -24.17 -6.50
CA GLN A 510 -29.99 -23.67 -7.70
C GLN A 510 -29.33 -22.36 -8.20
N LEU A 511 -28.78 -21.56 -7.28
CA LEU A 511 -28.13 -20.28 -7.59
C LEU A 511 -26.64 -20.40 -7.93
N ALA A 512 -25.96 -21.42 -7.43
CA ALA A 512 -24.53 -21.60 -7.65
C ALA A 512 -24.20 -22.02 -9.09
N SER A 513 -22.97 -21.77 -9.54
CA SER A 513 -22.45 -22.30 -10.81
C SER A 513 -22.08 -23.79 -10.67
N GLY A 514 -23.07 -24.63 -10.36
CA GLY A 514 -22.93 -26.06 -10.11
C GLY A 514 -22.89 -26.44 -8.62
N ALA A 515 -23.33 -27.66 -8.31
CA ALA A 515 -23.47 -28.16 -6.92
C ALA A 515 -22.15 -28.18 -6.12
N ILE A 516 -21.01 -28.24 -6.82
CA ILE A 516 -19.66 -28.21 -6.22
C ILE A 516 -19.25 -26.82 -5.71
N ASN A 517 -20.06 -25.79 -5.98
CA ASN A 517 -19.86 -24.40 -5.56
C ASN A 517 -20.88 -23.98 -4.48
N THR A 518 -21.54 -24.94 -3.83
CA THR A 518 -22.47 -24.69 -2.71
C THR A 518 -21.92 -25.29 -1.43
N PHE A 519 -21.85 -24.46 -0.39
CA PHE A 519 -21.29 -24.79 0.91
C PHE A 519 -22.26 -24.37 2.02
N THR A 520 -22.17 -25.01 3.18
CA THR A 520 -22.92 -24.63 4.36
C THR A 520 -22.07 -24.70 5.62
N SER A 521 -22.38 -23.88 6.62
CA SER A 521 -21.75 -23.92 7.95
C SER A 521 -22.69 -23.36 9.00
N ASP A 522 -22.65 -23.91 10.21
CA ASP A 522 -23.36 -23.35 11.36
C ASP A 522 -22.67 -22.09 11.89
N PHE A 523 -23.45 -21.15 12.45
CA PHE A 523 -22.90 -19.90 13.00
C PHE A 523 -21.86 -20.13 14.10
N GLY A 524 -22.10 -21.11 14.99
CA GLY A 524 -21.22 -21.39 16.13
C GLY A 524 -19.86 -21.97 15.76
N THR A 525 -19.71 -22.48 14.53
CA THR A 525 -18.45 -23.06 14.03
C THR A 525 -17.84 -22.27 12.88
N LEU A 526 -18.59 -21.32 12.30
CA LEU A 526 -18.19 -20.58 11.11
C LEU A 526 -16.83 -19.88 11.29
N ALA A 527 -16.66 -19.10 12.35
CA ALA A 527 -15.44 -18.31 12.60
C ALA A 527 -14.15 -19.14 12.67
N THR A 528 -14.25 -20.43 13.00
CA THR A 528 -13.10 -21.34 13.17
C THR A 528 -12.99 -22.41 12.07
N ASN A 529 -13.86 -22.33 11.05
CA ASN A 529 -13.97 -23.36 10.01
C ASN A 529 -12.90 -23.22 8.91
N ASN A 530 -11.63 -23.44 9.26
CA ASN A 530 -10.50 -23.36 8.31
C ASN A 530 -10.63 -24.34 7.13
N ALA A 531 -11.32 -25.47 7.32
CA ALA A 531 -11.59 -26.43 6.25
C ALA A 531 -12.51 -25.84 5.18
N LEU A 532 -13.56 -25.13 5.59
CA LEU A 532 -14.44 -24.41 4.66
C LEU A 532 -13.67 -23.31 3.93
N ALA A 533 -12.84 -22.52 4.63
CA ALA A 533 -12.01 -21.49 3.99
C ALA A 533 -11.11 -22.07 2.88
N ALA A 534 -10.47 -23.22 3.12
CA ALA A 534 -9.68 -23.92 2.12
C ALA A 534 -10.53 -24.40 0.92
N GLN A 535 -11.73 -24.92 1.18
CA GLN A 535 -12.66 -25.34 0.12
C GLN A 535 -13.14 -24.15 -0.73
N LEU A 536 -13.42 -23.01 -0.11
CA LEU A 536 -13.83 -21.79 -0.80
C LEU A 536 -12.69 -21.24 -1.67
N ASN A 537 -11.46 -21.17 -1.15
CA ASN A 537 -10.30 -20.77 -1.94
C ASN A 537 -10.09 -21.68 -3.15
N ALA A 538 -10.25 -23.01 -2.98
CA ALA A 538 -10.22 -23.96 -4.08
C ALA A 538 -11.32 -23.73 -5.11
N ALA A 539 -12.53 -23.38 -4.67
CA ALA A 539 -13.64 -23.08 -5.56
C ALA A 539 -13.43 -21.77 -6.34
N ILE A 540 -12.97 -20.71 -5.68
CA ILE A 540 -12.63 -19.40 -6.29
C ILE A 540 -11.61 -19.59 -7.42
N CYS A 541 -10.63 -20.46 -7.20
CA CYS A 541 -9.54 -20.71 -8.14
C CYS A 541 -9.76 -21.83 -9.13
N ARG A 542 -10.93 -22.45 -9.14
CA ARG A 542 -11.24 -23.46 -10.14
C ARG A 542 -11.21 -22.81 -11.53
N VAL A 543 -10.47 -23.44 -12.44
CA VAL A 543 -10.50 -23.07 -13.85
C VAL A 543 -11.74 -23.73 -14.44
N ASN A 544 -12.69 -22.95 -14.92
CA ASN A 544 -13.84 -23.49 -15.64
C ASN A 544 -13.30 -24.14 -16.93
N SER A 545 -13.43 -25.45 -17.05
CA SER A 545 -13.30 -26.12 -18.35
C SER A 545 -14.44 -25.61 -19.22
N ILE A 546 -14.06 -24.96 -20.32
CA ILE A 546 -14.95 -24.41 -21.36
C ILE A 546 -16.04 -25.41 -21.74
#